data_AF-A0A949KXX6-F1
#
_entry.id   AF-A0A949KXX6-F1
#
_cell.length_a   1.000
_cell.length_b   1.000
_cell.length_c   1.000
_cell.angle_alpha   90.00
_cell.angle_beta   90.00
_cell.angle_gamma   90.00
#
_symmetry.space_group_name_H-M   'P 1'
#
loop_
_entity.id
_entity.type
_entity.pdbx_description
1 polymer ?
#
loop_
_entity_poly.entity_id
_entity_poly.type
_entity_poly.pdbx_seq_one_letter_code
_entity_poly.pdbx_strand_id
1 'polypeptide(L)'
;MEDRTRIFDYIEQGDPLAAVAVDERIMEQTATLSAFPECGRPGRVEGTRELVINHTSFIVAYRVQNGIVRVLRILHGAQYCPKNWRPNRLQAASA
;
A
#
# COMPACT_ATOMS: atom_id res chain seq x y z
N MET A 1 13.20 -0.56 -3.01
CA MET A 1 12.76 -1.96 -3.26
C MET A 1 12.80 -2.82 -2.00
N GLU A 2 13.53 -2.46 -0.94
CA GLU A 2 13.65 -3.30 0.27
C GLU A 2 12.33 -3.57 1.03
N ASP A 3 11.34 -2.67 0.95
CA ASP A 3 10.06 -2.89 1.66
C ASP A 3 9.35 -4.16 1.17
N ARG A 4 9.34 -4.42 -0.14
CA ARG A 4 8.64 -5.58 -0.74
C ARG A 4 9.23 -6.90 -0.24
N THR A 5 10.55 -7.02 -0.23
CA THR A 5 11.26 -8.19 0.30
C THR A 5 10.98 -8.38 1.78
N ARG A 6 11.09 -7.33 2.60
CA ARG A 6 10.80 -7.43 4.05
C ARG A 6 9.35 -7.85 4.33
N ILE A 7 8.40 -7.37 3.54
CA ILE A 7 6.99 -7.76 3.65
C ILE A 7 6.82 -9.25 3.30
N PHE A 8 7.42 -9.69 2.20
CA PHE A 8 7.38 -11.08 1.77
C PHE A 8 7.96 -12.00 2.85
N ASP A 9 9.20 -11.77 3.27
CA ASP A 9 9.91 -12.58 4.26
C ASP A 9 9.16 -12.65 5.60
N TYR A 10 8.49 -11.56 5.99
CA TYR A 10 7.70 -11.53 7.23
C TYR A 10 6.44 -12.38 7.13
N ILE A 11 5.70 -12.29 6.03
CA ILE A 11 4.46 -13.05 5.83
C ILE A 11 4.78 -14.54 5.61
N GLU A 12 5.82 -14.83 4.84
CA GLU A 12 6.23 -16.21 4.49
C GLU A 12 6.48 -17.08 5.72
N GLN A 13 7.03 -16.50 6.80
CA GLN A 13 7.25 -17.20 8.06
C GLN A 13 5.97 -17.78 8.68
N GLY A 14 4.81 -17.19 8.39
CA GLY A 14 3.51 -17.68 8.87
C GLY A 14 2.70 -18.40 7.79
N ASP A 15 2.72 -17.87 6.56
CA ASP A 15 1.96 -18.39 5.42
C ASP A 15 2.64 -18.03 4.08
N PRO A 16 3.41 -18.96 3.49
CA PRO A 16 4.08 -18.75 2.20
C PRO A 16 3.12 -18.45 1.04
N LEU A 17 1.92 -19.04 1.03
CA LEU A 17 0.93 -18.79 -0.03
C LEU A 17 0.37 -17.37 0.08
N ALA A 18 0.12 -16.90 1.31
CA ALA A 18 -0.27 -15.51 1.54
C ALA A 18 0.84 -14.52 1.12
N ALA A 19 2.12 -14.86 1.33
CA ALA A 19 3.24 -14.01 0.93
C ALA A 19 3.26 -13.81 -0.60
N VAL A 20 3.10 -14.89 -1.37
CA VAL A 20 2.99 -14.84 -2.83
C VAL A 20 1.77 -14.04 -3.27
N ALA A 21 0.59 -14.32 -2.70
CA ALA A 21 -0.64 -13.63 -3.09
C ALA A 21 -0.59 -12.11 -2.82
N VAL A 22 0.01 -11.70 -1.70
CA VAL A 22 0.20 -10.27 -1.38
C VAL A 22 1.18 -9.62 -2.36
N ASP A 23 2.28 -10.30 -2.66
CA ASP A 23 3.31 -9.81 -3.57
C ASP A 23 2.80 -9.60 -5.00
N GLU A 24 2.05 -10.58 -5.51
CA GLU A 24 1.35 -10.49 -6.79
C GLU A 24 0.37 -9.33 -6.81
N ARG A 25 -0.42 -9.16 -5.75
CA ARG A 25 -1.41 -8.07 -5.69
C ARG A 25 -0.77 -6.69 -5.71
N ILE A 26 0.36 -6.52 -5.01
CA ILE A 26 1.13 -5.28 -5.05
C ILE A 26 1.62 -5.03 -6.48
N MET A 27 2.17 -6.05 -7.15
CA MET A 27 2.69 -5.93 -8.51
C MET A 27 1.59 -5.55 -9.51
N GLU A 28 0.47 -6.26 -9.51
CA GLU A 28 -0.64 -6.03 -10.45
C GLU A 28 -1.21 -4.62 -10.31
N GLN A 29 -1.49 -4.17 -9.08
CA GLN A 29 -2.07 -2.86 -8.87
C GLN A 29 -1.08 -1.73 -9.13
N THR A 30 0.21 -1.90 -8.79
CA THR A 30 1.22 -0.88 -9.12
C THR A 30 1.48 -0.78 -10.62
N ALA A 31 1.30 -1.84 -11.39
CA ALA A 31 1.40 -1.80 -12.85
C ALA A 31 0.37 -0.84 -13.48
N THR A 32 -0.80 -0.67 -12.85
CA THR A 32 -1.84 0.27 -13.33
C THR A 32 -1.40 1.73 -13.30
N LEU A 33 -0.41 2.08 -12.47
CA LEU A 33 0.10 3.45 -12.36
C LEU A 33 0.77 3.95 -13.65
N SER A 34 1.19 3.03 -14.54
CA SER A 34 1.71 3.40 -15.86
C SER A 34 0.65 4.09 -16.73
N ALA A 35 -0.61 3.65 -16.63
CA ALA A 35 -1.74 4.20 -17.37
C ALA A 35 -2.48 5.28 -16.57
N PHE A 36 -2.57 5.12 -15.24
CA PHE A 36 -3.34 5.98 -14.36
C PHE A 36 -2.51 6.51 -13.19
N PRO A 37 -1.46 7.31 -13.43
CA PRO A 37 -0.55 7.77 -12.40
C PRO A 37 -1.24 8.62 -11.31
N GLU A 38 -2.37 9.25 -11.63
CA GLU A 38 -3.10 10.12 -10.70
C GLU A 38 -4.19 9.39 -9.88
N CYS A 39 -4.35 8.06 -10.01
CA CYS A 39 -5.44 7.31 -9.36
C CYS A 39 -5.27 7.13 -7.84
N GLY A 40 -4.04 7.20 -7.33
CA GLY A 40 -3.77 7.21 -5.91
C GLY A 40 -4.23 8.51 -5.26
N ARG A 41 -4.73 8.43 -4.03
CA ARG A 41 -5.16 9.63 -3.28
C ARG A 41 -3.95 10.51 -2.94
N PRO A 42 -4.15 11.82 -2.68
CA PRO A 42 -3.09 12.66 -2.12
C PRO A 42 -2.45 12.01 -0.89
N GLY A 43 -1.11 11.96 -0.88
CA GLY A 43 -0.35 11.39 0.23
C GLY A 43 -0.15 12.38 1.38
N ARG A 44 0.33 11.87 2.52
CA ARG A 44 0.61 12.71 3.71
C ARG A 44 1.77 13.69 3.51
N VAL A 45 2.71 13.36 2.63
CA VAL A 45 3.83 14.23 2.25
C VAL A 45 3.47 14.94 0.96
N GLU A 46 3.70 16.25 0.91
CA GLU A 46 3.41 17.06 -0.27
C GLU A 46 4.10 16.49 -1.52
N GLY A 47 3.37 16.48 -2.65
CA GLY A 47 3.86 15.91 -3.91
C GLY A 47 3.91 14.38 -3.94
N THR A 48 3.37 13.69 -2.93
CA THR A 48 3.20 12.23 -2.95
C THR A 48 1.76 11.83 -3.13
N ARG A 49 1.57 10.58 -3.58
CA ARG A 49 0.29 9.90 -3.71
C ARG A 49 0.36 8.55 -3.01
N GLU A 50 -0.79 8.09 -2.55
CA GLU A 50 -0.97 6.81 -1.87
C GLU A 50 -1.91 5.93 -2.71
N LEU A 51 -1.40 4.80 -3.20
CA LEU A 51 -2.21 3.75 -3.81
C LEU A 51 -2.52 2.70 -2.73
N VAL A 52 -3.81 2.52 -2.41
CA VAL A 52 -4.25 1.43 -1.53
C VAL A 52 -4.25 0.13 -2.33
N ILE A 53 -3.57 -0.89 -1.82
CA ILE A 53 -3.55 -2.20 -2.47
C ILE A 53 -4.75 -3.01 -2.01
N ASN A 54 -5.79 -3.05 -2.84
CA ASN A 54 -7.06 -3.69 -2.50
C ASN A 54 -6.88 -5.14 -2.04
N HIS A 55 -7.65 -5.53 -1.02
CA HIS A 55 -7.61 -6.83 -0.34
C HIS A 55 -6.28 -7.16 0.35
N THR A 56 -5.45 -6.14 0.62
CA THR A 56 -4.29 -6.28 1.48
C THR A 56 -4.28 -5.14 2.49
N SER A 57 -3.46 -5.27 3.52
CA SER A 57 -3.22 -4.18 4.48
C SER A 57 -2.15 -3.21 3.99
N PHE A 58 -1.76 -3.22 2.70
CA PHE A 58 -0.63 -2.42 2.21
C PHE A 58 -1.04 -1.18 1.41
N ILE A 59 -0.21 -0.15 1.54
CA ILE A 59 -0.31 1.11 0.81
C ILE A 59 1.03 1.37 0.12
N VAL A 60 0.99 1.69 -1.16
CA VAL A 60 2.17 2.11 -1.92
C VAL A 60 2.20 3.63 -1.95
N ALA A 61 3.23 4.22 -1.32
CA ALA A 61 3.52 5.63 -1.42
C ALA A 61 4.40 5.87 -2.65
N TYR A 62 3.97 6.75 -3.53
CA TYR A 62 4.65 7.05 -4.78
C TYR A 62 4.58 8.54 -5.12
N ARG A 63 5.31 8.96 -6.15
CA ARG A 63 5.18 10.30 -6.73
C ARG A 63 5.19 10.24 -8.26
N VAL A 64 4.59 11.24 -8.87
CA VAL A 64 4.56 11.42 -10.32
C VAL A 64 5.40 12.64 -10.65
N GLN A 65 6.43 12.49 -11.47
CA GLN A 65 7.27 13.60 -11.92
C GLN A 65 7.73 13.42 -13.35
N ASN A 66 7.52 14.45 -14.17
CA ASN A 66 7.87 14.43 -15.59
C ASN A 66 7.29 13.20 -16.30
N GLY A 67 6.06 12.80 -15.95
CA GLY A 67 5.40 11.59 -16.47
C GLY A 67 5.92 10.27 -15.91
N ILE A 68 6.89 10.28 -14.98
CA ILE A 68 7.47 9.09 -14.39
C ILE A 68 6.88 8.84 -13.01
N VAL A 69 6.34 7.64 -12.80
CA VAL A 69 5.93 7.14 -11.49
C VAL A 69 7.15 6.59 -10.75
N ARG A 70 7.41 7.10 -9.55
CA ARG A 70 8.43 6.55 -8.63
C ARG A 70 7.76 6.04 -7.38
N VAL A 71 7.82 4.72 -7.17
CA VAL A 71 7.45 4.09 -5.90
C VAL A 71 8.51 4.43 -4.85
N LEU A 72 8.08 5.03 -3.76
CA LEU A 72 8.95 5.49 -2.68
C LEU A 72 9.00 4.45 -1.55
N ARG A 73 7.83 3.99 -1.09
CA ARG A 73 7.68 3.03 0.01
C ARG A 73 6.47 2.11 -0.18
N ILE A 74 6.52 0.94 0.44
CA ILE A 74 5.36 0.07 0.66
C ILE A 74 5.14 -0.02 2.17
N LEU A 75 3.95 0.34 2.63
CA LEU A 75 3.64 0.58 4.04
C LEU A 75 2.48 -0.32 4.49
N HIS A 76 2.61 -0.92 5.67
CA HIS A 76 1.48 -1.61 6.29
C HIS A 76 0.50 -0.56 6.88
N GLY A 77 -0.70 -0.47 6.33
CA GLY A 77 -1.73 0.54 6.66
C GLY A 77 -2.08 0.59 8.15
N ALA A 78 -2.15 -0.55 8.84
CA ALA A 78 -2.39 -0.57 10.29
C ALA A 78 -1.22 -0.03 11.12
N GLN A 79 0.02 -0.16 10.63
CA GLN A 79 1.21 0.39 11.30
C GLN A 79 1.42 1.86 10.92
N TYR A 80 0.79 2.29 9.82
CA TYR A 80 0.82 3.66 9.30
C TYR A 80 -0.38 4.50 9.78
N CYS A 81 -0.85 4.25 11.01
CA CYS A 81 -1.79 5.13 11.70
C CYS A 81 -1.04 6.35 12.28
N PRO A 82 -1.49 7.59 12.02
CA PRO A 82 -1.00 8.73 12.80
C PRO A 82 -1.46 8.58 14.26
N LYS A 83 -0.69 9.09 15.23
CA LYS A 83 -1.02 9.03 16.68
C LYS A 83 -2.42 9.59 17.03
N ASN A 84 -3.06 10.33 16.13
CA ASN A 84 -4.40 10.92 16.30
C ASN A 84 -5.49 10.21 15.47
N TRP A 85 -5.24 9.01 14.94
CA TRP A 85 -6.26 8.22 14.24
C TRP A 85 -7.42 7.86 15.19
N ARG A 86 -8.61 8.42 14.95
CA ARG A 86 -9.87 8.00 15.57
C ARG A 86 -10.73 7.30 14.51
N PRO A 87 -10.87 5.97 14.53
CA PRO A 87 -11.79 5.31 13.62
C PRO A 87 -13.23 5.71 13.95
N ASN A 88 -14.01 6.07 12.92
CA ASN A 88 -15.42 6.38 13.07
C ASN A 88 -16.18 5.10 13.48
N ARG A 89 -16.95 5.16 14.58
CA ARG A 89 -17.53 3.99 15.28
C ARG A 89 -18.75 3.38 14.58
N LEU A 90 -18.87 3.43 13.26
CA LEU A 90 -20.06 2.97 12.53
C LEU A 90 -19.90 1.66 11.74
N GLN A 91 -18.80 0.92 11.91
CA GLN A 91 -18.70 -0.46 11.39
C GLN A 91 -18.21 -1.50 12.41
N ALA A 92 -18.08 -1.14 13.68
CA ALA A 92 -17.82 -2.10 14.75
C ALA A 92 -19.14 -2.54 15.40
N ALA A 93 -20.02 -3.14 14.59
CA ALA A 93 -21.14 -3.95 15.06
C ALA A 93 -21.67 -4.76 13.88
N SER A 94 -21.16 -5.98 13.72
CA SER A 94 -21.95 -7.18 13.39
C SER A 94 -21.01 -8.39 13.27
N ALA A 95 -21.18 -9.29 14.24
CA ALA A 95 -20.80 -10.71 14.27
C ALA A 95 -19.29 -11.05 14.23
#